data_AF-A0A1G3QXJ5-F1
#
_entry.id   AF-A0A1G3QXJ5-F1
#
_cell.length_a   1.000
_cell.length_b   1.000
_cell.length_c   1.000
_cell.angle_alpha   90.00
_cell.angle_beta   90.00
_cell.angle_gamma   90.00
#
_symmetry.space_group_name_H-M   'P 1'
#
loop_
_entity.id
_entity.type
_entity.pdbx_description
1 polymer ?
#
loop_
_entity_poly.entity_id
_entity_poly.type
_entity_poly.pdbx_seq_one_letter_code
_entity_poly.pdbx_strand_id
1 'polypeptide(L)'
;MSLFQTQKQKMDMKLSAELSFRLMQIGQLIFELKTDYIQYFDEATRLKLLQVNEIIEELAQHMTGSTAERMYLWRVENQEKKRIAQQETELAREDEKKDQS
;
A
#
# COMPACT_ATOMS: atom_id res chain seq x y z
N MET A 1 -0.29 -22.94 32.95
CA MET A 1 -0.62 -21.60 32.41
C MET A 1 -2.10 -21.56 32.08
N SER A 2 -2.78 -20.44 32.36
CA SER A 2 -4.23 -20.32 32.16
C SER A 2 -4.57 -20.24 30.67
N LEU A 3 -5.62 -20.96 30.22
CA LEU A 3 -6.18 -20.89 28.86
C LEU A 3 -6.48 -19.44 28.42
N PHE A 4 -6.85 -18.57 29.36
CA PHE A 4 -7.08 -17.15 29.12
C PHE A 4 -5.78 -16.39 28.78
N GLN A 5 -4.65 -16.75 29.39
CA GLN A 5 -3.36 -16.14 29.06
C GLN A 5 -2.91 -16.56 27.66
N THR A 6 -3.18 -17.81 27.26
CA THR A 6 -2.84 -18.32 25.94
C THR A 6 -3.69 -17.70 24.83
N GLN A 7 -4.99 -17.47 25.07
CA GLN A 7 -5.85 -16.76 24.12
C GLN A 7 -5.47 -15.27 23.99
N LYS A 8 -5.09 -14.62 25.10
CA LYS A 8 -4.61 -13.23 25.07
C LYS A 8 -3.30 -13.10 24.30
N GLN A 9 -2.34 -13.99 24.52
CA GLN A 9 -1.09 -14.04 23.72
C GLN A 9 -1.35 -14.33 22.23
N LYS A 10 -2.30 -15.20 21.89
CA LYS A 10 -2.69 -15.43 20.48
C LYS A 10 -3.38 -14.21 19.85
N MET A 11 -4.10 -13.41 20.64
CA MET A 11 -4.62 -12.11 20.20
C MET A 11 -3.51 -11.07 20.05
N ASP A 12 -2.51 -11.07 20.94
CA ASP A 12 -1.36 -10.16 20.90
C ASP A 12 -0.39 -10.46 19.73
N MET A 13 -0.49 -11.64 19.10
CA MET A 13 0.24 -11.96 17.86
C MET A 13 -0.36 -11.32 16.61
N LYS A 14 -1.55 -10.69 16.68
CA LYS A 14 -2.10 -9.92 15.57
C LYS A 14 -1.44 -8.54 15.56
N LEU A 15 -0.90 -8.14 14.41
CA LEU A 15 -0.34 -6.81 14.23
C LEU A 15 -1.34 -5.73 14.69
N SER A 16 -0.87 -4.76 15.48
CA SER A 16 -1.70 -3.63 15.88
C SER A 16 -2.22 -2.89 14.63
N ALA A 17 -3.36 -2.21 14.76
CA ALA A 17 -3.97 -1.49 13.63
C ALA A 17 -3.03 -0.41 13.05
N GLU A 18 -2.21 0.23 13.89
CA GLU A 18 -1.21 1.20 13.44
C GLU A 18 -0.07 0.53 12.67
N LEU A 19 0.50 -0.55 13.21
CA LEU A 19 1.60 -1.27 12.57
C LEU A 19 1.16 -1.88 11.24
N SER A 20 -0.07 -2.40 11.22
CA SER A 20 -0.78 -2.82 10.03
C SER A 20 -0.86 -1.71 8.96
N PHE A 21 -1.28 -0.50 9.34
CA PHE A 21 -1.39 0.61 8.39
C PHE A 21 -0.02 1.01 7.82
N ARG A 22 1.02 1.06 8.65
CA ARG A 22 2.40 1.33 8.20
C ARG A 22 2.91 0.27 7.24
N LEU A 23 2.67 -1.01 7.51
CA LEU A 23 3.03 -2.11 6.62
C LEU A 23 2.34 -2.00 5.26
N MET A 24 1.06 -1.61 5.26
CA MET A 24 0.32 -1.32 4.02
C MET A 24 0.96 -0.17 3.23
N GLN A 25 1.32 0.94 3.88
CA GLN A 25 1.97 2.07 3.21
C GLN A 25 3.31 1.65 2.57
N ILE A 26 4.11 0.85 3.28
CA ILE A 26 5.36 0.31 2.75
C ILE A 26 5.07 -0.61 1.54
N GLY A 27 4.09 -1.50 1.65
CA GLY A 27 3.69 -2.37 0.54
C GLY A 27 3.26 -1.59 -0.71
N GLN A 28 2.52 -0.49 -0.55
CA GLN A 28 2.14 0.37 -1.66
C GLN A 28 3.36 1.02 -2.33
N LEU A 29 4.30 1.55 -1.54
CA LEU A 29 5.52 2.16 -2.10
C LEU A 29 6.34 1.15 -2.90
N ILE A 30 6.44 -0.09 -2.40
CA ILE A 30 7.14 -1.16 -3.11
C ILE A 30 6.43 -1.57 -4.39
N PHE A 31 5.10 -1.61 -4.37
CA PHE A 31 4.30 -1.85 -5.56
C PHE A 31 4.56 -0.77 -6.62
N GLU A 32 4.54 0.51 -6.23
CA GLU A 32 4.85 1.63 -7.14
C GLU A 32 6.27 1.54 -7.70
N LEU A 33 7.27 1.18 -6.87
CA LEU A 33 8.62 0.92 -7.35
C LEU A 33 8.68 -0.23 -8.37
N LYS A 34 7.91 -1.30 -8.17
CA LYS A 34 7.82 -2.44 -9.09
C LYS A 34 7.04 -2.14 -10.36
N THR A 35 6.03 -1.27 -10.33
CA THR A 35 5.20 -0.99 -11.50
C THR A 35 5.81 0.12 -12.35
N ASP A 36 6.25 1.21 -11.72
CA ASP A 36 6.62 2.42 -12.42
C ASP A 36 8.13 2.48 -12.72
N TYR A 37 8.96 1.81 -11.89
CA TYR A 37 10.41 2.00 -11.92
C TYR A 37 11.24 0.72 -12.14
N ILE A 38 10.63 -0.47 -12.19
CA ILE A 38 11.35 -1.75 -12.24
C ILE A 38 12.36 -1.86 -13.39
N GLN A 39 12.04 -1.26 -14.53
CA GLN A 39 12.90 -1.26 -15.72
C GLN A 39 14.23 -0.52 -15.50
N TYR A 40 14.28 0.42 -14.56
CA TYR A 40 15.48 1.20 -14.23
C TYR A 40 16.38 0.53 -13.18
N PHE A 41 15.90 -0.54 -12.54
CA PHE A 41 16.66 -1.28 -11.54
C PHE A 41 17.49 -2.39 -12.17
N ASP A 42 18.69 -2.60 -11.62
CA ASP A 42 19.53 -3.75 -11.93
C ASP A 42 18.93 -5.05 -11.37
N GLU A 43 19.42 -6.19 -11.84
CA GLU A 43 18.91 -7.51 -11.45
C GLU A 43 18.96 -7.75 -9.94
N ALA A 44 20.06 -7.32 -9.30
CA ALA A 44 20.24 -7.46 -7.85
C ALA A 44 19.18 -6.67 -7.06
N THR A 45 18.83 -5.46 -7.50
CA THR A 45 17.81 -4.63 -6.86
C THR A 45 16.41 -5.19 -7.12
N ARG A 46 16.14 -5.73 -8.32
CA ARG A 46 14.88 -6.40 -8.62
C ARG A 46 14.65 -7.62 -7.71
N LEU A 47 15.69 -8.44 -7.48
CA LEU A 47 15.62 -9.57 -6.56
C LEU A 47 15.35 -9.14 -5.12
N LYS A 48 15.98 -8.06 -4.65
CA LYS A 48 15.69 -7.49 -3.33
C LYS A 48 14.25 -6.98 -3.22
N LEU A 49 13.73 -6.31 -4.25
CA LEU A 49 12.34 -5.87 -4.28
C LEU A 49 11.34 -7.04 -4.24
N LEU A 50 11.66 -8.15 -4.89
CA LEU A 50 10.87 -9.38 -4.79
C LEU A 50 10.88 -9.95 -3.37
N GLN A 51 12.05 -10.05 -2.74
CA GLN A 51 12.17 -10.51 -1.35
C GLN A 51 11.39 -9.63 -0.36
N VAL A 52 11.45 -8.30 -0.50
CA VAL A 52 10.69 -7.42 0.39
C VAL A 52 9.18 -7.59 0.15
N ASN A 53 8.75 -7.82 -1.09
CA ASN A 53 7.35 -8.09 -1.41
C ASN A 53 6.85 -9.37 -0.73
N GLU A 54 7.63 -10.45 -0.75
CA GLU A 54 7.32 -11.70 -0.06
C GLU A 54 7.17 -11.49 1.45
N ILE A 55 8.11 -10.77 2.08
CA ILE A 55 8.06 -10.46 3.52
C ILE A 55 6.78 -9.68 3.87
N ILE A 56 6.40 -8.70 3.05
CA ILE A 56 5.18 -7.91 3.30
C ILE A 56 3.92 -8.75 3.12
N GLU A 57 3.89 -9.63 2.12
CA GLU A 57 2.77 -10.55 1.92
C GLU A 57 2.60 -11.52 3.09
N GLU A 58 3.71 -12.06 3.63
CA GLU A 58 3.69 -12.88 4.85
C GLU A 58 3.16 -12.08 6.05
N LEU A 59 3.65 -10.85 6.26
CA LEU A 59 3.17 -9.99 7.34
C LEU A 59 1.69 -9.63 7.17
N ALA A 60 1.21 -9.49 5.94
CA ALA A 60 -0.19 -9.20 5.66
C ALA A 60 -1.12 -10.36 6.08
N GLN A 61 -0.67 -11.61 6.00
CA GLN A 61 -1.43 -12.77 6.47
C GLN A 61 -1.66 -12.76 7.99
N HIS A 62 -0.83 -12.03 8.75
CA HIS A 62 -0.96 -11.86 10.20
C HIS A 62 -1.80 -10.65 10.61
N MET A 63 -2.31 -9.88 9.65
CA MET A 63 -3.20 -8.75 9.91
C MET A 63 -4.61 -9.23 10.27
N THR A 64 -5.34 -8.42 11.04
CA THR A 64 -6.75 -8.74 11.37
C THR A 64 -7.66 -8.55 10.15
N GLY A 65 -8.78 -9.26 10.06
CA GLY A 65 -9.74 -9.08 8.95
C GLY A 65 -10.24 -7.64 8.79
N SER A 66 -10.40 -6.91 9.90
CA SER A 66 -10.74 -5.48 9.89
C SER A 66 -9.67 -4.57 9.27
N THR A 67 -8.43 -5.05 9.23
CA THR A 67 -7.32 -4.37 8.59
C THR A 67 -7.39 -4.54 7.08
N ALA A 68 -7.64 -5.75 6.58
CA ALA A 68 -7.76 -6.02 5.15
C ALA A 68 -8.88 -5.20 4.49
N GLU A 69 -10.02 -5.06 5.17
CA GLU A 69 -11.12 -4.21 4.69
C GLU A 69 -10.75 -2.72 4.67
N ARG A 70 -10.04 -2.24 5.70
CA ARG A 70 -9.46 -0.89 5.70
C ARG A 70 -8.41 -0.68 4.60
N MET A 71 -7.66 -1.72 4.26
CA MET A 71 -6.70 -1.69 3.15
C MET A 71 -7.39 -1.58 1.79
N TYR A 72 -8.48 -2.32 1.59
CA TYR A 72 -9.29 -2.20 0.37
C TYR A 72 -9.85 -0.77 0.23
N LEU A 73 -10.46 -0.24 1.30
CA LEU A 73 -11.01 1.11 1.32
C LEU A 73 -9.94 2.16 1.06
N TRP A 74 -8.77 2.05 1.71
CA TRP A 74 -7.65 2.97 1.48
C TRP A 74 -7.14 2.93 0.04
N ARG A 75 -7.01 1.74 -0.57
CA ARG A 75 -6.59 1.61 -1.98
C ARG A 75 -7.58 2.32 -2.91
N VAL A 76 -8.88 2.14 -2.68
CA VAL A 76 -9.94 2.80 -3.44
C VAL A 76 -9.85 4.32 -3.27
N GLU A 77 -9.72 4.82 -2.03
CA GLU A 77 -9.59 6.25 -1.75
C GLU A 77 -8.35 6.88 -2.41
N ASN A 78 -7.22 6.18 -2.40
CA ASN A 78 -5.98 6.70 -2.98
C ASN A 78 -6.00 6.68 -4.52
N GLN A 79 -6.60 5.64 -5.13
CA GLN A 79 -6.82 5.60 -6.57
C GLN A 79 -7.78 6.72 -7.01
N GLU A 80 -8.82 6.97 -6.23
CA GLU A 80 -9.76 8.05 -6.51
C GLU A 80 -9.09 9.42 -6.41
N LYS A 81 -8.25 9.66 -5.39
CA LYS A 81 -7.44 10.89 -5.29
C LYS A 81 -6.50 11.08 -6.48
N LYS A 82 -5.84 10.01 -6.95
CA LYS A 82 -4.99 10.08 -8.15
C LYS A 82 -5.80 10.44 -9.40
N ARG A 83 -7.01 9.86 -9.54
CA ARG A 83 -7.92 10.15 -10.66
C ARG A 83 -8.39 11.60 -10.67
N ILE A 84 -8.81 12.13 -9.52
CA ILE A 84 -9.23 13.53 -9.36
C ILE A 84 -8.07 14.47 -9.71
N ALA A 85 -6.86 14.22 -9.19
CA ALA A 85 -5.70 15.05 -9.49
C ALA A 85 -5.32 15.05 -10.98
N GLN A 86 -5.49 13.91 -11.67
CA GLN A 86 -5.30 13.83 -13.13
C GLN A 86 -6.34 14.67 -13.87
N GLN A 87 -7.61 14.59 -13.49
CA GLN A 87 -8.68 15.38 -14.09
C GLN A 87 -8.48 16.89 -13.87
N GLU A 88 -8.06 17.30 -12.68
CA GLU A 88 -7.72 18.70 -12.39
C GLU A 88 -6.54 19.20 -13.24
N THR A 89 -5.54 18.35 -13.45
CA THR A 89 -4.37 18.67 -14.29
C THR A 89 -4.76 18.79 -15.77
N GLU A 90 -5.66 17.94 -16.27
CA GLU A 90 -6.16 17.99 -17.64
C GLU A 90 -7.01 19.25 -17.88
N LEU A 91 -7.91 19.57 -16.96
CA LEU A 91 -8.73 20.79 -17.01
C LEU A 91 -7.84 22.05 -17.02
N ALA A 92 -6.83 22.12 -16.15
CA ALA A 92 -5.90 23.25 -16.13
C ALA A 92 -5.15 23.44 -17.47
N ARG A 93 -4.78 22.34 -18.14
CA ARG A 93 -4.14 22.39 -19.47
C ARG A 93 -5.10 22.79 -20.59
N GLU A 94 -6.39 22.48 -20.47
CA GLU A 94 -7.41 22.91 -21.43
C GLU A 94 -7.72 24.40 -21.30
N ASP A 95 -7.74 24.93 -20.08
CA ASP A 95 -7.94 26.36 -19.82
C ASP A 95 -6.74 27.19 -20.34
N GLU A 96 -5.50 26.74 -20.11
CA GLU A 96 -4.30 27.39 -20.68
C GLU A 96 -4.30 27.41 -22.22
N LYS A 97 -4.87 26.38 -22.87
CA LYS A 97 -4.98 26.32 -24.33
C LYS A 97 -6.07 27.24 -24.89
N LYS A 98 -7.14 27.47 -24.13
CA LYS A 98 -8.22 28.39 -24.52
C LYS A 98 -7.81 29.85 -24.35
N ASP A 99 -7.02 30.19 -23.34
CA ASP A 99 -6.52 31.55 -23.14
C ASP A 99 -5.42 31.98 -24.14
N GLN A 100 -4.87 31.03 -24.92
CA GLN A 100 -3.85 31.28 -25.95
C GLN A 100 -4.39 31.25 -27.40
N SER A 101 -5.70 31.05 -27.62
CA SER A 101 -6.37 31.15 -28.94
C SER A 101 -7.25 32.39 -29.04
#